data_AF-A0A6F8VG59-F1
#
_entry.id   AF-A0A6F8VG59-F1
#
_cell.length_a   1.000
_cell.length_b   1.000
_cell.length_c   1.000
_cell.angle_alpha   90.00
_cell.angle_beta   90.00
_cell.angle_gamma   90.00
#
_symmetry.space_group_name_H-M   'P 1'
#
loop_
_entity.id
_entity.type
_entity.pdbx_description
1 polymer ?
#
loop_
_entity_poly.entity_id
_entity_poly.type
_entity_poly.pdbx_seq_one_letter_code
_entity_poly.pdbx_strand_id
1 'polypeptide(L)'
;MNTDPSTLIIQGITLSGRTFRPSDWAERLSGVMSTVGGDHRMVYSPYVHPTTVNGAKSVLVDKKLREVDARAYEFLLGFARDNELKVLDNTAPGASPE
;
A
#
# COMPACT_ATOMS: atom_id res chain seq x y z
N MET A 1 -5.97 7.55 -16.30
CA MET A 1 -5.71 7.24 -14.88
C MET A 1 -4.28 7.67 -14.62
N ASN A 2 -4.05 8.69 -13.80
CA ASN A 2 -2.70 9.14 -13.45
C ASN A 2 -2.02 8.00 -12.67
N THR A 3 -1.25 7.18 -13.34
CA THR A 3 -0.25 6.33 -12.70
C THR A 3 0.90 7.26 -12.33
N ASP A 4 0.78 7.92 -11.18
CA ASP A 4 1.89 8.64 -10.58
C ASP A 4 3.06 7.64 -10.43
N PRO A 5 4.22 7.91 -11.06
CA PRO A 5 5.36 6.98 -11.13
C PRO A 5 6.04 6.72 -9.78
N SER A 6 5.42 7.15 -8.68
CA SER A 6 5.96 7.14 -7.32
C SER A 6 5.06 6.38 -6.34
N THR A 7 4.43 5.29 -6.78
CA THR A 7 3.63 4.43 -5.89
C THR A 7 4.29 3.07 -5.68
N LEU A 8 4.10 2.51 -4.50
CA LEU A 8 4.51 1.16 -4.11
C LEU A 8 3.28 0.28 -3.91
N ILE A 9 3.39 -0.99 -4.25
CA ILE A 9 2.35 -1.99 -4.02
C ILE A 9 2.90 -3.03 -3.05
N ILE A 10 2.31 -3.13 -1.86
CA ILE A 10 2.52 -4.28 -0.98
C ILE A 10 1.51 -5.34 -1.41
N GLN A 11 2.00 -6.35 -2.12
CA GLN A 11 1.16 -7.40 -2.66
C GLN A 11 0.86 -8.44 -1.57
N GLY A 12 -0.40 -8.90 -1.49
CA GLY A 12 -0.78 -10.02 -0.61
C GLY A 12 -0.32 -11.38 -1.12
N ILE A 13 0.89 -11.43 -1.67
CA ILE A 13 1.63 -12.61 -2.07
C ILE A 13 2.96 -12.57 -1.34
N THR A 14 3.28 -13.64 -0.62
CA THR A 14 4.55 -13.77 0.08
C THR A 14 5.71 -13.92 -0.91
N LEU A 15 6.95 -13.73 -0.46
CA LEU A 15 8.16 -14.01 -1.23
C LEU A 15 8.20 -15.47 -1.70
N SER A 16 7.62 -16.39 -0.92
CA SER A 16 7.43 -17.81 -1.27
C SER A 16 6.28 -18.08 -2.26
N GLY A 17 5.58 -17.05 -2.73
CA GLY A 17 4.53 -17.16 -3.75
C GLY A 17 3.15 -17.57 -3.22
N ARG A 18 2.93 -17.55 -1.90
CA ARG A 18 1.65 -17.92 -1.29
C ARG A 18 0.77 -16.69 -1.07
N THR A 19 -0.54 -16.84 -1.20
CA THR A 19 -1.49 -15.77 -0.85
C THR A 19 -1.48 -15.50 0.65
N PHE A 20 -1.27 -14.24 1.02
CA PHE A 20 -1.33 -13.77 2.40
C PHE A 20 -2.77 -13.73 2.91
N ARG A 21 -2.96 -14.07 4.20
CA ARG A 21 -4.26 -14.18 4.85
C ARG A 21 -4.20 -13.44 6.20
N PRO A 22 -5.35 -12.98 6.72
CA PRO A 22 -6.71 -13.13 6.18
C PRO A 22 -6.96 -12.27 4.93
N SER A 23 -8.03 -12.53 4.19
CA SER A 23 -8.31 -11.82 2.92
C SER A 23 -8.70 -10.35 3.11
N ASP A 24 -9.00 -9.92 4.33
CA ASP A 24 -9.33 -8.54 4.70
C ASP A 24 -8.13 -7.76 5.27
N TRP A 25 -6.91 -8.31 5.15
CA TRP A 25 -5.70 -7.71 5.72
C TRP A 25 -5.41 -6.32 5.14
N ALA A 26 -5.67 -6.11 3.85
CA ALA A 26 -5.38 -4.85 3.15
C ALA A 26 -6.29 -3.73 3.67
N GLU A 27 -7.57 -4.04 3.87
CA GLU A 27 -8.56 -3.16 4.46
C GLU A 27 -8.21 -2.85 5.92
N ARG A 28 -7.79 -3.86 6.71
CA ARG A 28 -7.33 -3.65 8.09
C ARG A 28 -6.09 -2.76 8.16
N LEU A 29 -5.08 -3.04 7.35
CA LEU A 29 -3.83 -2.26 7.34
C LEU A 29 -4.10 -0.80 6.95
N SER A 30 -4.94 -0.58 5.94
CA SER A 30 -5.36 0.76 5.51
C SER A 30 -6.18 1.47 6.60
N GLY A 31 -7.00 0.71 7.35
CA GLY A 31 -7.79 1.23 8.47
C GLY A 31 -6.94 1.63 9.69
N VAL A 32 -5.83 0.94 9.96
CA VAL A 32 -4.87 1.36 11.01
C VAL A 32 -4.22 2.71 10.66
N MET A 33 -4.05 2.99 9.38
CA MET A 33 -3.55 4.29 8.90
C MET A 33 -4.63 5.38 8.86
N SER A 34 -5.89 5.07 9.21
CA SER A 34 -6.94 6.07 9.31
C SER A 34 -6.81 6.84 10.62
N THR A 35 -6.77 8.17 10.53
CA THR A 35 -6.93 9.02 11.71
C THR A 35 -8.43 9.14 12.03
N VAL A 36 -8.80 9.05 13.31
CA VAL A 36 -10.15 9.40 13.74
C VAL A 36 -10.28 10.92 13.62
N GLY A 37 -10.95 11.39 12.58
CA GLY A 37 -11.30 12.80 12.48
C GLY A 37 -12.26 13.19 13.61
N GLY A 38 -12.28 14.47 13.99
CA GLY A 38 -13.09 15.00 15.11
C GLY A 38 -14.59 14.64 15.08
N ASP A 39 -15.11 14.20 13.92
CA ASP A 39 -16.49 13.77 13.72
C ASP A 39 -16.69 12.24 13.71
N HIS A 40 -15.82 11.45 14.36
CA HIS A 40 -15.87 9.96 14.37
C HIS A 40 -15.82 9.30 12.99
N ARG A 41 -15.44 10.04 11.93
CA ARG A 41 -15.22 9.48 10.60
C ARG A 41 -13.77 9.01 10.50
N MET A 42 -13.59 7.73 10.21
CA MET A 42 -12.31 7.21 9.74
C MET A 42 -12.04 7.84 8.37
N VAL A 43 -11.12 8.79 8.32
CA VAL A 43 -10.62 9.33 7.06
C VAL A 43 -9.41 8.52 6.70
N TYR A 44 -9.53 7.68 5.67
CA TYR A 44 -8.39 6.96 5.11
C TYR A 44 -7.36 7.99 4.63
N SER A 45 -6.09 7.72 4.92
CA SER A 45 -5.01 8.51 4.34
C SER A 45 -5.13 8.47 2.81
N PRO A 46 -5.13 9.61 2.10
CA PRO A 46 -5.22 9.60 0.64
C PRO A 46 -4.02 8.90 -0.03
N TYR A 47 -2.96 8.66 0.74
CA TYR A 47 -1.72 8.02 0.29
C TYR A 47 -1.70 6.50 0.49
N VAL A 48 -2.70 5.92 1.17
CA VAL A 48 -2.76 4.48 1.46
C VAL A 48 -4.15 3.96 1.18
N HIS A 49 -4.29 3.02 0.26
CA HIS A 49 -5.59 2.41 -0.01
C HIS A 49 -5.50 0.93 -0.41
N PRO A 50 -6.51 0.13 -0.04
CA PRO A 50 -6.57 -1.26 -0.43
C PRO A 50 -6.87 -1.36 -1.94
N THR A 51 -6.26 -2.34 -2.58
CA THR A 51 -6.44 -2.64 -4.00
C THR A 51 -6.36 -4.15 -4.25
N THR A 52 -6.59 -4.58 -5.48
CA THR A 52 -6.39 -5.97 -5.90
C THR A 52 -5.46 -6.00 -7.10
N VAL A 53 -4.36 -6.74 -6.98
CA VAL A 53 -3.34 -6.88 -8.03
C VAL A 53 -3.18 -8.37 -8.35
N ASN A 54 -3.41 -8.75 -9.60
CA ASN A 54 -3.37 -10.15 -10.06
C ASN A 54 -4.27 -11.08 -9.22
N GLY A 55 -5.46 -10.62 -8.83
CA GLY A 55 -6.40 -11.39 -8.00
C GLY A 55 -6.02 -11.50 -6.52
N ALA A 56 -4.89 -10.91 -6.10
CA ALA A 56 -4.47 -10.87 -4.70
C ALA A 56 -4.74 -9.49 -4.08
N LYS A 57 -5.32 -9.50 -2.88
CA LYS A 57 -5.52 -8.31 -2.05
C LYS A 57 -4.18 -7.65 -1.75
N SER A 58 -4.08 -6.35 -1.94
CA SER A 58 -2.83 -5.60 -1.91
C SER A 58 -3.07 -4.19 -1.35
N VAL A 59 -2.02 -3.50 -0.95
CA VAL A 59 -2.10 -2.10 -0.50
C VAL A 59 -1.23 -1.24 -1.42
N LEU A 60 -1.83 -0.18 -1.98
CA LEU A 60 -1.08 0.86 -2.68
C LEU A 60 -0.63 1.91 -1.68
N VAL A 61 0.63 2.33 -1.78
CA VAL A 61 1.25 3.35 -0.93
C VAL A 61 1.89 4.40 -1.83
N ASP A 62 1.45 5.65 -1.75
CA ASP A 62 2.12 6.77 -2.41
C ASP A 62 3.41 7.11 -1.65
N LYS A 63 4.53 7.23 -2.37
CA LYS A 63 5.84 7.60 -1.79
C LYS A 63 5.80 8.98 -1.13
N LYS A 64 4.86 9.87 -1.51
CA LYS A 64 4.60 11.14 -0.81
C LYS A 64 4.24 10.94 0.67
N LEU A 65 3.71 9.78 1.04
CA LEU A 65 3.46 9.45 2.46
C LEU A 65 4.73 9.58 3.28
N ARG A 66 5.91 9.27 2.73
CA ARG A 66 7.18 9.40 3.46
C ARG A 66 7.48 10.84 3.86
N GLU A 67 7.08 11.81 3.03
CA GLU A 67 7.28 13.24 3.31
C GLU A 67 6.25 13.77 4.31
N VAL A 68 5.03 13.25 4.27
CA VAL A 68 3.93 13.64 5.16
C VAL A 68 4.05 12.98 6.54
N ASP A 69 4.26 11.67 6.56
CA ASP A 69 4.45 10.85 7.75
C ASP A 69 5.41 9.69 7.46
N ALA A 70 6.69 9.94 7.69
CA ALA A 70 7.75 8.95 7.55
C ALA A 70 7.52 7.72 8.45
N ARG A 71 6.88 7.87 9.62
CA ARG A 71 6.65 6.74 10.54
C ARG A 71 5.60 5.80 9.99
N ALA A 72 4.51 6.34 9.44
CA ALA A 72 3.48 5.54 8.78
C ALA A 72 4.06 4.79 7.56
N TYR A 73 4.89 5.46 6.77
CA TYR A 73 5.56 4.85 5.62
C TYR A 73 6.49 3.69 6.03
N GLU A 74 7.36 3.91 7.01
CA GLU A 74 8.26 2.86 7.53
C GLU A 74 7.48 1.72 8.20
N PHE A 75 6.35 2.01 8.85
CA PHE A 75 5.46 0.99 9.41
C PHE A 75 4.90 0.06 8.31
N LEU A 76 4.44 0.61 7.19
CA LEU A 76 3.92 -0.17 6.07
C LEU A 76 5.00 -1.06 5.44
N LEU A 77 6.21 -0.53 5.26
CA LEU A 77 7.34 -1.31 4.77
C LEU A 77 7.81 -2.37 5.76
N GLY A 78 7.84 -2.05 7.05
CA GLY A 78 8.10 -2.99 8.14
C GLY A 78 7.09 -4.13 8.14
N PHE A 79 5.80 -3.81 8.02
CA PHE A 79 4.74 -4.82 7.91
C PHE A 79 4.97 -5.76 6.74
N ALA A 80 5.32 -5.23 5.56
CA ALA A 80 5.62 -6.06 4.40
C ALA A 80 6.82 -6.99 4.65
N ARG A 81 7.90 -6.46 5.23
CA ARG A 81 9.11 -7.24 5.54
C ARG A 81 8.84 -8.35 6.55
N ASP A 82 8.15 -8.02 7.64
CA ASP A 82 7.90 -8.95 8.75
C ASP A 82 6.95 -10.08 8.34
N ASN A 83 6.09 -9.84 7.34
CA ASN A 83 5.18 -10.84 6.76
C ASN A 83 5.70 -11.45 5.44
N GLU A 84 6.96 -11.17 5.08
CA GLU A 84 7.60 -11.62 3.85
C GLU A 84 6.74 -11.34 2.61
N LEU A 85 6.12 -10.18 2.51
CA LEU A 85 5.27 -9.79 1.38
C LEU A 85 6.12 -9.22 0.24
N LYS A 86 5.67 -9.48 -0.99
CA LYS A 86 6.25 -8.84 -2.17
C LYS A 86 5.92 -7.36 -2.17
N VAL A 87 6.94 -6.53 -2.32
CA VAL A 87 6.80 -5.09 -2.57
C VAL A 87 7.17 -4.83 -4.01
N LEU A 88 6.26 -4.23 -4.77
CA LEU A 88 6.46 -3.88 -6.18
C LEU A 88 6.53 -2.37 -6.30
N ASP A 89 7.54 -1.87 -7.01
CA ASP A 89 7.54 -0.50 -7.49
C ASP A 89 6.54 -0.38 -8.64
N ASN A 90 5.49 0.42 -8.44
CA ASN A 90 4.59 0.82 -9.51
C ASN A 90 5.15 2.05 -10.23
N THR A 91 6.41 1.94 -10.64
CA THR A 91 7.00 2.83 -11.64
C THR A 91 6.47 2.35 -12.98
N ALA A 92 5.50 3.04 -13.58
CA ALA A 92 5.06 2.69 -14.93
C ALA A 92 6.29 2.63 -15.87
N PRO A 93 6.60 1.49 -16.52
CA PRO A 93 7.59 1.46 -17.57
C PRO A 93 6.95 2.06 -18.83
N GLY A 94 6.93 3.38 -18.94
CA GLY A 94 6.17 4.03 -20.00
C GLY A 94 6.18 5.56 -20.01
N ALA A 95 7.32 6.18 -19.69
CA ALA A 95 7.66 7.46 -20.30
C ALA A 95 8.78 7.20 -21.32
N SER A 96 8.45 6.44 -22.38
CA SER A 96 9.22 6.56 -23.62
C SER A 96 8.94 7.95 -24.17
N PRO A 97 9.94 8.81 -24.38
CA PRO A 97 9.70 10.05 -25.12
C PRO A 97 9.34 9.66 -26.55
N GLU A 98 8.19 10.12 -27.04
CA GLU A 98 7.96 10.22 -28.49
C GLU A 98 8.98 11.17 -29.13
#